data_AF-A0A3P8RZ91-F1
#
_entry.id   AF-A0A3P8RZ91-F1
#
_cell.length_a   1.000
_cell.length_b   1.000
_cell.length_c   1.000
_cell.angle_alpha   90.00
_cell.angle_beta   90.00
_cell.angle_gamma   90.00
#
_symmetry.space_group_name_H-M   'P 1'
#
loop_
_entity.id
_entity.type
_entity.pdbx_description
1 polymer ?
#
loop_
_entity_poly.entity_id
_entity_poly.type
_entity_poly.pdbx_seq_one_letter_code
_entity_poly.pdbx_strand_id
1 'polypeptide(L)'
;MSEVEISINTLKEEQRSCFEEFLKEERTCKQEITAYEKKIENWNVALKSNPKLPTAPTVKTKPPDKDLPAEVRALEAFLQKTGGPYGGWDQYDHQAFLKVWTKHSGRPSYRKEAKLYLPGKTVEEIEQHEDWHQELIHLQDRKREAIQRWKASKHQERQTRIQIQEETEEAERRGKEAKSQTQQHRTEDERREAARRLEEWREEKKRKEEQQEEQRLAEEIQNRKKAKEERRRQLEVKLTIEEQLRLKREEEEEQGRRKREEEQRELEERRREATKGIKRFTERDLHKVEAKLHEKQLREKEEKERQKRITVQLKEKVDGHVSRDPSRLTRPTRGWQERMKHVRPSGGGPVLQMFHRAVPTWRQGL
;
A
#
# COMPACT_ATOMS: atom_id res chain seq x y z
N MET A 1 19.49 -16.90 16.59
CA MET A 1 20.01 -15.51 16.53
C MET A 1 21.54 -15.50 16.60
N SER A 2 22.16 -16.09 17.64
CA SER A 2 23.62 -16.10 17.80
C SER A 2 24.42 -16.81 16.68
N GLU A 3 23.95 -17.93 16.13
CA GLU A 3 24.67 -18.65 15.06
C GLU A 3 24.77 -17.86 13.74
N VAL A 4 23.75 -17.07 13.43
CA VAL A 4 23.73 -16.20 12.24
C VAL A 4 24.71 -15.05 12.40
N GLU A 5 24.79 -14.47 13.60
CA GLU A 5 25.75 -13.40 13.91
C GLU A 5 27.20 -13.90 13.89
N ILE A 6 27.44 -15.11 14.41
CA ILE A 6 28.76 -15.77 14.32
C ILE A 6 29.14 -15.99 12.86
N SER A 7 28.24 -16.52 12.04
CA SER A 7 28.49 -16.78 10.60
C SER A 7 28.75 -15.49 9.80
N ILE A 8 28.08 -14.38 10.16
CA ILE A 8 28.31 -13.08 9.54
C ILE A 8 29.68 -12.52 9.95
N ASN A 9 30.10 -12.73 11.19
CA ASN A 9 31.41 -12.26 11.66
C ASN A 9 32.55 -13.08 11.06
N THR A 10 32.42 -14.40 10.96
CA THR A 10 33.43 -15.25 10.30
C THR A 10 33.59 -14.87 8.83
N LEU A 11 32.49 -14.62 8.10
CA LEU A 11 32.55 -14.16 6.72
C LEU A 11 33.28 -12.81 6.58
N LYS A 12 33.04 -11.88 7.51
CA LYS A 12 33.75 -10.57 7.52
C LYS A 12 35.24 -10.74 7.81
N GLU A 13 35.61 -11.67 8.69
CA GLU A 13 37.00 -11.99 9.00
C GLU A 13 37.70 -12.66 7.82
N GLU A 14 37.03 -13.62 7.15
CA GLU A 14 37.51 -14.26 5.92
C GLU A 14 37.73 -13.21 4.82
N GLN A 15 36.77 -12.31 4.61
CA GLN A 15 36.91 -11.23 3.63
C GLN A 15 38.10 -10.30 3.94
N ARG A 16 38.32 -9.96 5.21
CA ARG A 16 39.49 -9.17 5.63
C ARG A 16 40.79 -9.93 5.38
N SER A 17 40.82 -11.23 5.71
CA SER A 17 42.00 -12.07 5.49
C SER A 17 42.35 -12.16 4.00
N CYS A 18 41.37 -12.43 3.13
CA CYS A 18 41.59 -12.47 1.69
C CYS A 18 42.07 -11.11 1.14
N PHE A 19 41.52 -10.00 1.62
CA PHE A 19 41.96 -8.68 1.19
C PHE A 19 43.41 -8.38 1.63
N GLU A 20 43.80 -8.77 2.85
CA GLU A 20 45.18 -8.65 3.30
C GLU A 20 46.15 -9.53 2.49
N GLU A 21 45.74 -10.73 2.10
CA GLU A 21 46.52 -11.59 1.20
C GLU A 21 46.72 -10.94 -0.17
N PHE A 22 45.66 -10.44 -0.79
CA PHE A 22 45.78 -9.73 -2.07
C PHE A 22 46.67 -8.49 -1.97
N LEU A 23 46.62 -7.74 -0.86
CA LEU A 23 47.53 -6.60 -0.66
C LEU A 23 48.99 -7.04 -0.51
N LYS A 24 49.26 -8.22 0.06
CA LYS A 24 50.63 -8.78 0.13
C LYS A 24 51.09 -9.20 -1.27
N GLU A 25 50.25 -9.90 -2.03
CA GLU A 25 50.53 -10.33 -3.40
C GLU A 25 50.76 -9.13 -4.34
N GLU A 26 49.94 -8.08 -4.21
CA GLU A 26 50.11 -6.86 -4.99
C GLU A 26 51.47 -6.20 -4.69
N ARG A 27 51.88 -6.17 -3.41
CA ARG A 27 53.20 -5.64 -3.03
C ARG A 27 54.34 -6.49 -3.57
N THR A 28 54.25 -7.82 -3.50
CA THR A 28 55.30 -8.71 -4.03
C THR A 28 55.41 -8.57 -5.55
N CYS A 29 54.28 -8.59 -6.27
CA CYS A 29 54.26 -8.37 -7.71
C CYS A 29 54.86 -7.01 -8.11
N LYS A 30 54.52 -5.93 -7.38
CA LYS A 30 55.13 -4.61 -7.60
C LYS A 30 56.64 -4.64 -7.42
N GLN A 31 57.14 -5.27 -6.35
CA GLN A 31 58.57 -5.40 -6.09
C GLN A 31 59.29 -6.21 -7.19
N GLU A 32 58.68 -7.29 -7.67
CA GLU A 32 59.19 -8.08 -8.78
C GLU A 32 59.26 -7.27 -10.08
N ILE A 33 58.20 -6.52 -10.41
CA ILE A 33 58.19 -5.62 -11.58
C ILE A 33 59.34 -4.63 -11.48
N THR A 34 59.51 -3.98 -10.33
CA THR A 34 60.61 -3.01 -10.14
C THR A 34 61.98 -3.67 -10.22
N ALA A 35 62.12 -4.93 -9.77
CA ALA A 35 63.36 -5.68 -9.91
C ALA A 35 63.65 -6.03 -11.38
N TYR A 36 62.63 -6.40 -12.15
CA TYR A 36 62.76 -6.65 -13.59
C TYR A 36 63.06 -5.39 -14.38
N GLU A 37 62.40 -4.26 -14.06
CA GLU A 37 62.69 -2.95 -14.64
C GLU A 37 64.16 -2.58 -14.43
N LYS A 38 64.67 -2.70 -13.20
CA LYS A 38 66.10 -2.47 -12.89
C LYS A 38 67.01 -3.43 -13.65
N LYS A 39 66.62 -4.70 -13.82
CA LYS A 39 67.40 -5.69 -14.59
C LYS A 39 67.47 -5.29 -16.07
N ILE A 40 66.36 -4.82 -16.64
CA ILE A 40 66.27 -4.32 -18.01
C ILE A 40 67.08 -3.04 -18.18
N GLU A 41 67.01 -2.11 -17.23
CA GLU A 41 67.83 -0.90 -17.22
C GLU A 41 69.31 -1.23 -17.15
N ASN A 42 69.73 -2.16 -16.27
CA ASN A 42 71.11 -2.61 -16.19
C ASN A 42 71.58 -3.29 -17.48
N TRP A 43 70.74 -4.11 -18.12
CA TRP A 43 71.03 -4.69 -19.44
C TRP A 43 71.17 -3.61 -20.52
N ASN A 44 70.30 -2.60 -20.51
CA ASN A 44 70.38 -1.46 -21.42
C ASN A 44 71.62 -0.60 -21.18
N VAL A 45 72.04 -0.43 -19.93
CA VAL A 45 73.29 0.25 -19.58
C VAL A 45 74.48 -0.57 -20.05
N ALA A 46 74.51 -1.89 -19.85
CA ALA A 46 75.58 -2.77 -20.35
C ALA A 46 75.69 -2.78 -21.89
N LEU A 47 74.58 -2.62 -22.60
CA LEU A 47 74.55 -2.47 -24.08
C LEU A 47 75.04 -1.09 -24.54
N LYS A 48 74.84 -0.03 -23.73
CA LYS A 48 75.26 1.34 -24.04
C LYS A 48 76.69 1.64 -23.59
N SER A 49 77.16 1.01 -22.51
CA SER A 49 78.55 1.01 -22.09
C SER A 49 79.28 -0.11 -22.81
N ASN A 50 79.73 0.15 -24.04
CA ASN A 50 80.84 -0.62 -24.59
C ASN A 50 81.93 -0.70 -23.52
N PRO A 51 82.37 -1.89 -23.07
CA PRO A 51 83.54 -1.96 -22.22
C PRO A 51 84.69 -1.44 -23.06
N LYS A 52 85.24 -0.27 -22.66
CA LYS A 52 86.58 0.13 -23.06
C LYS A 52 87.50 -0.98 -22.58
N LEU A 53 87.82 -1.90 -23.49
CA LEU A 53 88.84 -2.91 -23.31
C LEU A 53 90.17 -2.21 -23.00
N PRO A 54 90.94 -2.68 -22.00
CA PRO A 54 92.29 -2.20 -21.78
C PRO A 54 93.20 -2.74 -22.89
N THR A 55 93.94 -1.82 -23.49
CA THR A 55 94.97 -2.01 -24.52
C THR A 55 96.09 -2.95 -24.07
N ALA A 56 96.38 -4.00 -24.84
CA ALA A 56 97.73 -4.59 -25.07
C ALA A 56 97.70 -5.71 -26.15
N PRO A 57 98.84 -6.01 -26.82
CA PRO A 57 98.84 -6.22 -28.26
C PRO A 57 99.05 -7.67 -28.76
N THR A 58 98.60 -7.87 -30.01
CA THR A 58 99.13 -8.73 -31.07
C THR A 58 98.96 -10.26 -31.07
N VAL A 59 98.34 -10.68 -32.19
CA VAL A 59 98.57 -11.86 -33.03
C VAL A 59 97.87 -13.15 -32.60
N LYS A 60 96.74 -13.43 -33.27
CA LYS A 60 96.63 -14.49 -34.30
C LYS A 60 95.33 -14.29 -35.09
N THR A 61 95.49 -13.91 -36.36
CA THR A 61 94.46 -13.84 -37.38
C THR A 61 93.88 -15.24 -37.63
N LYS A 62 92.62 -15.44 -37.24
CA LYS A 62 91.71 -16.41 -37.87
C LYS A 62 90.70 -15.60 -38.69
N PRO A 63 90.29 -16.04 -39.89
CA PRO A 63 89.51 -15.21 -40.79
C PRO A 63 88.05 -15.15 -40.32
N PRO A 64 87.42 -13.96 -40.26
CA PRO A 64 85.98 -13.82 -40.10
C PRO A 64 85.33 -13.95 -41.49
N ASP A 65 85.37 -15.15 -42.09
CA ASP A 65 85.06 -15.33 -43.52
C ASP A 65 83.91 -16.31 -43.80
N LYS A 66 83.01 -16.50 -42.83
CA LYS A 66 81.82 -17.36 -43.03
C LYS A 66 80.51 -16.62 -43.25
N ASP A 67 80.44 -15.32 -42.93
CA ASP A 67 79.19 -14.55 -42.98
C ASP A 67 79.15 -13.49 -44.10
N LEU A 68 80.20 -13.41 -44.93
CA LEU A 68 80.21 -12.49 -46.07
C LEU A 68 79.45 -13.10 -47.27
N PRO A 69 78.59 -12.32 -47.95
CA PRO A 69 77.92 -12.76 -49.17
C PRO A 69 78.90 -13.37 -50.17
N ALA A 70 78.45 -14.37 -50.93
CA ALA A 70 79.30 -15.07 -51.90
C ALA A 70 79.94 -14.11 -52.91
N GLU A 71 79.25 -13.03 -53.25
CA GLU A 71 79.70 -11.96 -54.13
C GLU A 71 80.82 -11.11 -53.51
N VAL A 72 80.76 -10.88 -52.20
CA VAL A 72 81.82 -10.15 -51.46
C VAL A 72 83.08 -11.00 -51.38
N ARG A 73 82.93 -12.29 -51.08
CA ARG A 73 84.05 -13.25 -51.04
C ARG A 73 84.67 -13.47 -52.42
N ALA A 74 83.88 -13.48 -53.48
CA ALA A 74 84.37 -13.58 -54.85
C ALA A 74 85.28 -12.39 -55.23
N LEU A 75 84.88 -11.16 -54.86
CA LEU A 75 85.70 -9.96 -55.07
C LEU A 75 87.00 -9.98 -54.26
N GLU A 76 86.93 -10.36 -52.98
CA GLU A 76 88.11 -10.44 -52.11
C GLU A 76 89.09 -11.53 -52.56
N ALA A 77 88.58 -12.70 -52.94
CA ALA A 77 89.39 -13.78 -53.50
C ALA A 77 90.01 -13.42 -54.86
N PHE A 78 89.29 -12.67 -55.70
CA PHE A 78 89.81 -12.16 -56.96
C PHE A 78 90.97 -11.19 -56.71
N LEU A 79 90.78 -10.18 -55.86
CA LEU A 79 91.83 -9.22 -55.50
C LEU A 79 93.06 -9.91 -54.88
N GLN A 80 92.87 -10.92 -54.03
CA GLN A 80 94.00 -11.67 -53.45
C GLN A 80 94.77 -12.47 -54.52
N LYS A 81 94.09 -13.04 -55.52
CA LYS A 81 94.72 -13.82 -56.60
C LYS A 81 95.43 -12.94 -57.63
N THR A 82 94.91 -11.75 -57.91
CA THR A 82 95.39 -10.88 -59.01
C THR A 82 96.36 -9.79 -58.55
N GLY A 83 96.97 -9.91 -57.37
CA GLY A 83 97.96 -8.93 -56.90
C GLY A 83 97.37 -7.63 -56.33
N GLY A 84 96.17 -7.70 -55.76
CA GLY A 84 95.57 -6.62 -54.97
C GLY A 84 94.77 -5.59 -55.77
N PRO A 85 94.57 -4.37 -55.22
CA PRO A 85 93.69 -3.35 -55.80
C PRO A 85 94.16 -2.79 -57.14
N TYR A 86 95.43 -3.00 -57.50
CA TYR A 86 96.03 -2.51 -58.74
C TYR A 86 96.37 -3.62 -59.75
N GLY A 87 95.91 -4.86 -59.52
CA GLY A 87 96.13 -5.95 -60.50
C GLY A 87 97.60 -6.37 -60.65
N GLY A 88 98.42 -6.12 -59.61
CA GLY A 88 99.86 -6.35 -59.66
C GLY A 88 100.66 -5.27 -60.42
N TRP A 89 100.00 -4.21 -60.91
CA TRP A 89 100.67 -3.04 -61.47
C TRP A 89 101.06 -2.05 -60.36
N ASP A 90 102.03 -1.18 -60.65
CA ASP A 90 102.31 -0.07 -59.77
C ASP A 90 101.17 0.97 -59.83
N GLN A 91 101.13 1.84 -58.82
CA GLN A 91 100.06 2.83 -58.68
C GLN A 91 100.06 3.86 -59.82
N TYR A 92 101.22 4.22 -60.38
CA TYR A 92 101.35 5.25 -61.41
C TYR A 92 100.90 4.72 -62.77
N ASP A 93 101.34 3.52 -63.13
CA ASP A 93 100.96 2.79 -64.33
C ASP A 93 99.45 2.49 -64.32
N HIS A 94 98.92 2.03 -63.18
CA HIS A 94 97.48 1.79 -63.04
C HIS A 94 96.67 3.10 -63.19
N GLN A 95 97.14 4.21 -62.65
CA GLN A 95 96.49 5.51 -62.83
C GLN A 95 96.56 6.02 -64.27
N ALA A 96 97.69 5.85 -64.95
CA ALA A 96 97.82 6.17 -66.37
C ALA A 96 96.87 5.33 -67.22
N PHE A 97 96.76 4.02 -66.92
CA PHE A 97 95.78 3.12 -67.50
C PHE A 97 94.35 3.64 -67.32
N LEU A 98 93.94 3.97 -66.08
CA LEU A 98 92.58 4.42 -65.77
C LEU A 98 92.20 5.72 -66.47
N LYS A 99 93.14 6.67 -66.59
CA LYS A 99 92.90 7.95 -67.28
C LYS A 99 92.55 7.71 -68.75
N VAL A 100 93.33 6.87 -69.43
CA VAL A 100 93.09 6.56 -70.84
C VAL A 100 91.84 5.66 -70.98
N TRP A 101 91.58 4.76 -70.02
CA TRP A 101 90.43 3.85 -70.03
C TRP A 101 89.12 4.60 -69.93
N THR A 102 89.06 5.55 -68.99
CA THR A 102 87.89 6.42 -68.79
C THR A 102 87.64 7.30 -70.01
N LYS A 103 88.71 7.83 -70.63
CA LYS A 103 88.63 8.64 -71.86
C LYS A 103 88.03 7.86 -73.03
N HIS A 104 88.39 6.59 -73.19
CA HIS A 104 87.90 5.73 -74.27
C HIS A 104 86.64 4.95 -73.91
N SER A 105 86.14 5.05 -72.67
CA SER A 105 84.97 4.30 -72.18
C SER A 105 85.04 2.79 -72.47
N GLY A 106 86.23 2.20 -72.36
CA GLY A 106 86.47 0.78 -72.62
C GLY A 106 86.43 0.34 -74.08
N ARG A 107 86.58 1.27 -75.04
CA ARG A 107 86.71 0.91 -76.47
C ARG A 107 88.13 0.41 -76.79
N PRO A 108 88.30 -0.52 -77.75
CA PRO A 108 89.63 -1.04 -78.15
C PRO A 108 90.62 0.02 -78.67
N SER A 109 90.13 1.22 -79.04
CA SER A 109 90.97 2.39 -79.37
C SER A 109 91.87 2.82 -78.21
N TYR A 110 91.49 2.46 -76.99
CA TYR A 110 92.25 2.60 -75.75
C TYR A 110 93.68 2.07 -75.86
N ARG A 111 93.88 0.87 -76.42
CA ARG A 111 95.16 0.13 -76.38
C ARG A 111 96.31 0.91 -77.04
N LYS A 112 96.00 1.58 -78.15
CA LYS A 112 96.97 2.39 -78.90
C LYS A 112 97.40 3.63 -78.12
N GLU A 113 96.47 4.28 -77.42
CA GLU A 113 96.77 5.46 -76.60
C GLU A 113 97.45 5.07 -75.29
N ALA A 114 97.03 3.96 -74.66
CA ALA A 114 97.60 3.45 -73.42
C ALA A 114 99.09 3.14 -73.56
N LYS A 115 99.50 2.57 -74.71
CA LYS A 115 100.90 2.28 -75.01
C LYS A 115 101.80 3.52 -75.01
N LEU A 116 101.27 4.70 -75.34
CA LEU A 116 102.02 5.96 -75.30
C LEU A 116 102.33 6.43 -73.87
N TYR A 117 101.42 6.14 -72.95
CA TYR A 117 101.55 6.53 -71.54
C TYR A 117 102.21 5.45 -70.67
N LEU A 118 102.34 4.22 -71.19
CA LEU A 118 102.92 3.06 -70.51
C LEU A 118 104.09 2.48 -71.32
N PRO A 119 105.22 3.19 -71.42
CA PRO A 119 106.35 2.76 -72.23
C PRO A 119 106.99 1.45 -71.74
N GLY A 120 106.86 1.13 -70.45
CA GLY A 120 107.41 -0.08 -69.82
C GLY A 120 106.53 -1.33 -69.90
N LYS A 121 105.32 -1.25 -70.47
CA LYS A 121 104.37 -2.36 -70.54
C LYS A 121 104.16 -2.86 -71.95
N THR A 122 104.02 -4.16 -72.15
CA THR A 122 103.72 -4.76 -73.46
C THR A 122 102.25 -4.55 -73.84
N VAL A 123 101.91 -4.72 -75.12
CA VAL A 123 100.50 -4.55 -75.55
C VAL A 123 99.65 -5.66 -74.93
N GLU A 124 100.21 -6.86 -74.83
CA GLU A 124 99.62 -8.04 -74.21
C GLU A 124 99.37 -7.82 -72.71
N GLU A 125 100.31 -7.21 -71.98
CA GLU A 125 100.10 -6.83 -70.57
C GLU A 125 98.97 -5.82 -70.40
N ILE A 126 98.86 -4.84 -71.32
CA ILE A 126 97.77 -3.85 -71.31
C ILE A 126 96.42 -4.53 -71.56
N GLU A 127 96.36 -5.53 -72.44
CA GLU A 127 95.14 -6.32 -72.70
C GLU A 127 94.74 -7.18 -71.49
N GLN A 128 95.70 -7.87 -70.87
CA GLN A 128 95.44 -8.65 -69.66
C GLN A 128 94.94 -7.78 -68.50
N HIS A 129 95.47 -6.56 -68.39
CA HIS A 129 95.04 -5.60 -67.36
C HIS A 129 93.68 -4.97 -67.68
N GLU A 130 93.34 -4.81 -68.97
CA GLU A 130 91.99 -4.47 -69.42
C GLU A 130 90.98 -5.56 -68.98
N ASP A 131 91.25 -6.82 -69.29
CA ASP A 131 90.38 -7.95 -68.90
C ASP A 131 90.23 -8.04 -67.38
N TRP A 132 91.33 -7.87 -66.64
CA TRP A 132 91.31 -7.80 -65.18
C TRP A 132 90.44 -6.64 -64.66
N HIS A 133 90.55 -5.45 -65.24
CA HIS A 133 89.80 -4.29 -64.81
C HIS A 133 88.29 -4.43 -65.12
N GLN A 134 87.94 -5.03 -66.25
CA GLN A 134 86.55 -5.36 -66.58
C GLN A 134 85.95 -6.36 -65.57
N GLU A 135 86.68 -7.43 -65.24
CA GLU A 135 86.26 -8.41 -64.24
C GLU A 135 86.15 -7.77 -62.84
N LEU A 136 87.06 -6.86 -62.50
CA LEU A 136 86.99 -6.10 -61.25
C LEU A 136 85.70 -5.27 -61.15
N ILE A 137 85.34 -4.54 -62.22
CA ILE A 137 84.09 -3.77 -62.28
C ILE A 137 82.88 -4.70 -62.13
N HIS A 138 82.88 -5.82 -62.86
CA HIS A 138 81.80 -6.80 -62.80
C HIS A 138 81.58 -7.34 -61.37
N LEU A 139 82.66 -7.72 -60.68
CA LEU A 139 82.59 -8.22 -59.30
C LEU A 139 82.17 -7.12 -58.30
N GLN A 140 82.62 -5.88 -58.49
CA GLN A 140 82.18 -4.74 -57.68
C GLN A 140 80.68 -4.47 -57.86
N ASP A 141 80.17 -4.54 -59.09
CA ASP A 141 78.75 -4.34 -59.37
C ASP A 141 77.90 -5.47 -58.81
N ARG A 142 78.34 -6.74 -58.93
CA ARG A 142 77.68 -7.87 -58.25
C ARG A 142 77.62 -7.71 -56.74
N LYS A 143 78.70 -7.22 -56.12
CA LYS A 143 78.70 -6.88 -54.69
C LYS A 143 77.68 -5.78 -54.36
N ARG A 144 77.63 -4.71 -55.15
CA ARG A 144 76.66 -3.62 -54.97
C ARG A 144 75.22 -4.13 -55.13
N GLU A 145 74.95 -4.92 -56.15
CA GLU A 145 73.63 -5.54 -56.37
C GLU A 145 73.21 -6.44 -55.22
N ALA A 146 74.10 -7.30 -54.72
CA ALA A 146 73.82 -8.17 -53.58
C ALA A 146 73.43 -7.35 -52.34
N ILE A 147 74.15 -6.25 -52.05
CA ILE A 147 73.83 -5.34 -50.95
C ILE A 147 72.46 -4.67 -51.16
N GLN A 148 72.17 -4.20 -52.38
CA GLN A 148 70.87 -3.57 -52.67
C GLN A 148 69.71 -4.55 -52.56
N ARG A 149 69.85 -5.77 -53.08
CA ARG A 149 68.86 -6.85 -52.95
C ARG A 149 68.62 -7.19 -51.48
N TRP A 150 69.67 -7.29 -50.68
CA TRP A 150 69.56 -7.52 -49.24
C TRP A 150 68.80 -6.37 -48.53
N LYS A 151 69.13 -5.11 -48.84
CA LYS A 151 68.41 -3.94 -48.29
C LYS A 151 66.93 -3.95 -48.68
N ALA A 152 66.62 -4.20 -49.94
CA ALA A 152 65.25 -4.27 -50.45
C ALA A 152 64.46 -5.40 -49.78
N SER A 153 65.06 -6.59 -49.68
CA SER A 153 64.46 -7.75 -48.99
C SER A 153 64.18 -7.43 -47.52
N LYS A 154 65.13 -6.81 -46.80
CA LYS A 154 64.93 -6.40 -45.41
C LYS A 154 63.85 -5.34 -45.24
N HIS A 155 63.75 -4.40 -46.18
CA HIS A 155 62.69 -3.41 -46.17
C HIS A 155 61.31 -4.05 -46.39
N GLN A 156 61.19 -4.96 -47.36
CA GLN A 156 59.96 -5.69 -47.64
C GLN A 156 59.55 -6.61 -46.47
N GLU A 157 60.50 -7.30 -45.83
CA GLU A 157 60.25 -8.09 -44.62
C GLU A 157 59.69 -7.19 -43.49
N ARG A 158 60.23 -5.98 -43.33
CA ARG A 158 59.71 -5.03 -42.34
C ARG A 158 58.29 -4.56 -42.68
N GLN A 159 58.03 -4.23 -43.94
CA GLN A 159 56.70 -3.79 -44.39
C GLN A 159 55.65 -4.89 -44.24
N THR A 160 55.98 -6.13 -44.62
CA THR A 160 55.07 -7.28 -44.46
C THR A 160 54.78 -7.56 -42.99
N ARG A 161 55.77 -7.46 -42.09
CA ARG A 161 55.53 -7.56 -40.63
C ARG A 161 54.57 -6.48 -40.12
N ILE A 162 54.76 -5.23 -40.58
CA ILE A 162 53.88 -4.11 -40.20
C ILE A 162 52.46 -4.36 -40.71
N GLN A 163 52.30 -4.77 -41.97
CA GLN A 163 50.99 -5.06 -42.57
C GLN A 163 50.27 -6.20 -41.85
N ILE A 164 50.97 -7.30 -41.53
CA ILE A 164 50.39 -8.40 -40.76
C ILE A 164 49.94 -7.91 -39.39
N GLN A 165 50.75 -7.08 -38.72
CA GLN A 165 50.37 -6.52 -37.43
C GLN A 165 49.12 -5.63 -37.54
N GLU A 166 49.09 -4.70 -38.49
CA GLU A 166 47.95 -3.81 -38.73
C GLU A 166 46.67 -4.60 -39.06
N GLU A 167 46.77 -5.63 -39.89
CA GLU A 167 45.64 -6.51 -40.24
C GLU A 167 45.13 -7.29 -39.02
N THR A 168 46.03 -7.80 -38.18
CA THR A 168 45.62 -8.48 -36.93
C THR A 168 44.94 -7.53 -35.94
N GLU A 169 45.47 -6.31 -35.78
CA GLU A 169 44.88 -5.29 -34.92
C GLU A 169 43.52 -4.82 -35.45
N GLU A 170 43.37 -4.68 -36.77
CA GLU A 170 42.10 -4.35 -37.40
C GLU A 170 41.06 -5.47 -37.24
N ALA A 171 41.46 -6.73 -37.45
CA ALA A 171 40.59 -7.89 -37.23
C ALA A 171 40.14 -7.96 -35.76
N GLU A 172 41.03 -7.68 -34.80
CA GLU A 172 40.68 -7.64 -33.38
C GLU A 172 39.68 -6.51 -33.08
N ARG A 173 39.90 -5.31 -33.63
CA ARG A 173 38.96 -4.17 -33.48
C ARG A 173 37.58 -4.52 -34.03
N ARG A 174 37.50 -5.04 -35.26
CA ARG A 174 36.24 -5.49 -35.87
C ARG A 174 35.55 -6.57 -35.04
N GLY A 175 36.32 -7.51 -34.48
CA GLY A 175 35.80 -8.53 -33.58
C GLY A 175 35.22 -7.97 -32.27
N LYS A 176 35.88 -6.96 -31.68
CA LYS A 176 35.38 -6.26 -30.48
C LYS A 176 34.11 -5.46 -30.78
N GLU A 177 34.08 -4.76 -31.91
CA GLU A 177 32.92 -3.98 -32.37
C GLU A 177 31.71 -4.88 -32.60
N ALA A 178 31.87 -6.02 -33.30
CA ALA A 178 30.79 -6.98 -33.53
C ALA A 178 30.23 -7.56 -32.22
N LYS A 179 31.10 -7.88 -31.25
CA LYS A 179 30.70 -8.33 -29.90
C LYS A 179 29.93 -7.25 -29.16
N SER A 180 30.41 -6.01 -29.19
CA SER A 180 29.75 -4.86 -28.57
C SER A 180 28.37 -4.62 -29.16
N GLN A 181 28.24 -4.63 -30.50
CA GLN A 181 26.96 -4.49 -31.18
C GLN A 181 25.98 -5.61 -30.83
N THR A 182 26.46 -6.86 -30.80
CA THR A 182 25.63 -8.01 -30.41
C THR A 182 25.14 -7.87 -28.98
N GLN A 183 26.00 -7.42 -28.07
CA GLN A 183 25.64 -7.19 -26.67
C GLN A 183 24.61 -6.05 -26.55
N GLN A 184 24.81 -4.94 -27.26
CA GLN A 184 23.85 -3.83 -27.29
C GLN A 184 22.48 -4.29 -27.80
N HIS A 185 22.44 -5.03 -28.90
CA HIS A 185 21.19 -5.55 -29.45
C HIS A 185 20.46 -6.45 -28.45
N ARG A 186 21.18 -7.36 -27.77
CA ARG A 186 20.60 -8.21 -26.70
C ARG A 186 20.02 -7.37 -25.57
N THR A 187 20.77 -6.38 -25.07
CA THR A 187 20.28 -5.52 -23.98
C THR A 187 19.08 -4.68 -24.40
N GLU A 188 19.02 -4.25 -25.65
CA GLU A 188 17.91 -3.49 -26.20
C GLU A 188 16.67 -4.37 -26.37
N ASP A 189 16.83 -5.61 -26.83
CA ASP A 189 15.75 -6.59 -26.93
C ASP A 189 15.18 -6.95 -25.55
N GLU A 190 16.04 -7.17 -24.55
CA GLU A 190 15.63 -7.42 -23.16
C GLU A 190 14.82 -6.24 -22.59
N ARG A 191 15.26 -5.00 -22.87
CA ARG A 191 14.52 -3.79 -22.47
C ARG A 191 13.16 -3.70 -23.15
N ARG A 192 13.08 -4.03 -24.44
CA ARG A 192 11.82 -4.06 -25.19
C ARG A 192 10.87 -5.13 -24.67
N GLU A 193 11.37 -6.32 -24.35
CA GLU A 193 10.57 -7.36 -23.71
C GLU A 193 10.07 -6.94 -22.34
N ALA A 194 10.92 -6.35 -21.50
CA ALA A 194 10.52 -5.85 -20.19
C ALA A 194 9.45 -4.75 -20.30
N ALA A 195 9.57 -3.86 -21.27
CA ALA A 195 8.57 -2.83 -21.55
C ALA A 195 7.22 -3.45 -21.94
N ARG A 196 7.21 -4.44 -22.84
CA ARG A 196 5.99 -5.17 -23.22
C ARG A 196 5.32 -5.85 -22.02
N ARG A 197 6.10 -6.58 -21.20
CA ARG A 197 5.58 -7.23 -19.98
C ARG A 197 4.98 -6.21 -18.99
N LEU A 198 5.60 -5.03 -18.88
CA LEU A 198 5.08 -3.96 -18.03
C LEU A 198 3.77 -3.38 -18.56
N GLU A 199 3.66 -3.21 -19.87
CA GLU A 199 2.45 -2.73 -20.53
C GLU A 199 1.30 -3.73 -20.39
N GLU A 200 1.54 -5.01 -20.66
CA GLU A 200 0.59 -6.11 -20.43
C GLU A 200 0.12 -6.14 -18.97
N TRP A 201 1.04 -5.98 -18.01
CA TRP A 201 0.68 -5.91 -16.59
C TRP A 201 -0.17 -4.68 -16.24
N ARG A 202 0.12 -3.52 -16.83
CA ARG A 202 -0.69 -2.29 -16.65
C ARG A 202 -2.09 -2.46 -17.23
N GLU A 203 -2.22 -3.06 -18.41
CA GLU A 203 -3.51 -3.35 -19.02
C GLU A 203 -4.31 -4.36 -18.19
N GLU A 204 -3.67 -5.43 -17.72
CA GLU A 204 -4.34 -6.41 -16.87
C GLU A 204 -4.79 -5.79 -15.54
N LYS A 205 -3.97 -4.92 -14.95
CA LYS A 205 -4.34 -4.14 -13.77
C LYS A 205 -5.54 -3.24 -14.02
N LYS A 206 -5.51 -2.48 -15.10
CA LYS A 206 -6.62 -1.61 -15.51
C LYS A 206 -7.89 -2.41 -15.73
N ARG A 207 -7.81 -3.54 -16.44
CA ARG A 207 -8.96 -4.43 -16.67
C ARG A 207 -9.53 -4.99 -15.37
N LYS A 208 -8.67 -5.34 -14.40
CA LYS A 208 -9.12 -5.79 -13.07
C LYS A 208 -9.81 -4.67 -12.30
N GLU A 209 -9.31 -3.44 -12.37
CA GLU A 209 -9.94 -2.28 -11.74
C GLU A 209 -11.29 -1.95 -12.38
N GLU A 210 -11.37 -1.93 -13.72
CA GLU A 210 -12.63 -1.76 -14.46
C GLU A 210 -13.66 -2.84 -14.09
N GLN A 211 -13.24 -4.11 -14.04
CA GLN A 211 -14.11 -5.21 -13.59
C GLN A 211 -14.58 -5.04 -12.14
N GLN A 212 -13.71 -4.57 -11.24
CA GLN A 212 -14.09 -4.29 -9.85
C GLN A 212 -15.07 -3.12 -9.76
N GLU A 213 -14.89 -2.07 -10.56
CA GLU A 213 -15.81 -0.94 -10.62
C GLU A 213 -17.17 -1.34 -11.18
N GLU A 214 -17.20 -2.11 -12.27
CA GLU A 214 -18.43 -2.69 -12.83
C GLU A 214 -19.16 -3.57 -11.80
N GLN A 215 -18.43 -4.40 -11.05
CA GLN A 215 -19.01 -5.21 -9.98
C GLN A 215 -19.62 -4.33 -8.87
N ARG A 216 -18.90 -3.30 -8.42
CA ARG A 216 -19.42 -2.35 -7.41
C ARG A 216 -20.69 -1.65 -7.88
N LEU A 217 -20.70 -1.17 -9.13
CA LEU A 217 -21.88 -0.54 -9.72
C LEU A 217 -23.06 -1.52 -9.83
N ALA A 218 -22.80 -2.76 -10.24
CA ALA A 218 -23.82 -3.80 -10.31
C ALA A 218 -24.40 -4.14 -8.93
N GLU A 219 -23.55 -4.24 -7.90
CA GLU A 219 -23.97 -4.44 -6.51
C GLU A 219 -24.78 -3.27 -5.98
N GLU A 220 -24.37 -2.03 -6.25
CA GLU A 220 -25.12 -0.83 -5.85
C GLU A 220 -26.50 -0.79 -6.52
N ILE A 221 -26.58 -1.10 -7.81
CA ILE A 221 -27.85 -1.22 -8.54
C ILE A 221 -28.73 -2.31 -7.91
N GLN A 222 -28.18 -3.49 -7.61
CA GLN A 222 -28.93 -4.55 -6.94
C GLN A 222 -29.43 -4.13 -5.55
N ASN A 223 -28.57 -3.54 -4.73
CA ASN A 223 -28.94 -3.06 -3.40
C ASN A 223 -30.01 -1.98 -3.47
N ARG A 224 -29.92 -1.06 -4.44
CA ARG A 224 -30.95 -0.04 -4.67
C ARG A 224 -32.28 -0.65 -5.11
N LYS A 225 -32.26 -1.72 -5.94
CA LYS A 225 -33.46 -2.47 -6.31
C LYS A 225 -34.09 -3.16 -5.10
N LYS A 226 -33.29 -3.87 -4.30
CA LYS A 226 -33.74 -4.52 -3.06
C LYS A 226 -34.34 -3.52 -2.07
N ALA A 227 -33.67 -2.39 -1.83
CA ALA A 227 -34.17 -1.35 -0.93
C ALA A 227 -35.49 -0.73 -1.43
N LYS A 228 -35.64 -0.52 -2.75
CA LYS A 228 -36.92 -0.08 -3.32
C LYS A 228 -38.03 -1.12 -3.14
N GLU A 229 -37.72 -2.39 -3.35
CA GLU A 229 -38.68 -3.49 -3.16
C GLU A 229 -39.08 -3.63 -1.68
N GLU A 230 -38.12 -3.53 -0.76
CA GLU A 230 -38.38 -3.57 0.67
C GLU A 230 -39.24 -2.38 1.12
N ARG A 231 -38.96 -1.17 0.65
CA ARG A 231 -39.82 0.00 0.90
C ARG A 231 -41.24 -0.23 0.38
N ARG A 232 -41.40 -0.85 -0.80
CA ARG A 232 -42.72 -1.18 -1.33
C ARG A 232 -43.45 -2.16 -0.41
N ARG A 233 -42.77 -3.22 0.03
CA ARG A 233 -43.33 -4.20 0.99
C ARG A 233 -43.69 -3.54 2.32
N GLN A 234 -42.86 -2.65 2.84
CA GLN A 234 -43.14 -1.90 4.08
C GLN A 234 -44.40 -1.03 3.94
N LEU A 235 -44.58 -0.36 2.78
CA LEU A 235 -45.79 0.42 2.50
C LEU A 235 -47.02 -0.48 2.38
N GLU A 236 -46.93 -1.62 1.68
CA GLU A 236 -48.01 -2.60 1.58
C GLU A 236 -48.43 -3.09 2.98
N VAL A 237 -47.48 -3.48 3.84
CA VAL A 237 -47.76 -3.89 5.22
C VAL A 237 -48.38 -2.75 6.02
N LYS A 238 -47.85 -1.53 5.92
CA LYS A 238 -48.42 -0.36 6.61
C LYS A 238 -49.88 -0.13 6.22
N LEU A 239 -50.19 -0.19 4.92
CA LEU A 239 -51.56 -0.06 4.41
C LEU A 239 -52.47 -1.16 4.98
N THR A 240 -52.02 -2.42 5.01
CA THR A 240 -52.82 -3.51 5.59
C THR A 240 -53.07 -3.31 7.09
N ILE A 241 -52.10 -2.82 7.86
CA ILE A 241 -52.27 -2.53 9.29
C ILE A 241 -53.24 -1.36 9.49
N GLU A 242 -53.11 -0.28 8.69
CA GLU A 242 -54.03 0.86 8.75
C GLU A 242 -55.47 0.45 8.44
N GLU A 243 -55.67 -0.45 7.48
CA GLU A 243 -56.99 -1.02 7.15
C GLU A 243 -57.55 -1.87 8.30
N GLN A 244 -56.75 -2.77 8.87
CA GLN A 244 -57.15 -3.57 10.04
C GLN A 244 -57.50 -2.69 11.25
N LEU A 245 -56.74 -1.60 11.48
CA LEU A 245 -57.04 -0.64 12.54
C LEU A 245 -58.30 0.19 12.26
N ARG A 246 -58.62 0.48 10.99
CA ARG A 246 -59.90 1.11 10.63
C ARG A 246 -61.07 0.18 10.88
N LEU A 247 -60.99 -1.06 10.40
CA LEU A 247 -62.03 -2.07 10.63
C LEU A 247 -62.27 -2.30 12.12
N LYS A 248 -61.21 -2.45 12.91
CA LYS A 248 -61.33 -2.60 14.36
C LYS A 248 -61.98 -1.39 15.04
N ARG A 249 -61.66 -0.17 14.59
CA ARG A 249 -62.32 1.05 15.11
C ARG A 249 -63.80 1.10 14.75
N GLU A 250 -64.16 0.75 13.51
CA GLU A 250 -65.55 0.68 13.07
C GLU A 250 -66.33 -0.39 13.87
N GLU A 251 -65.72 -1.56 14.11
CA GLU A 251 -66.30 -2.60 14.98
C GLU A 251 -66.46 -2.15 16.43
N GLU A 252 -65.46 -1.46 17.01
CA GLU A 252 -65.55 -0.90 18.37
C GLU A 252 -66.61 0.18 18.48
N GLU A 253 -66.76 1.04 17.46
CA GLU A 253 -67.82 2.05 17.40
C GLU A 253 -69.21 1.41 17.30
N GLU A 254 -69.37 0.39 16.46
CA GLU A 254 -70.62 -0.38 16.34
C GLU A 254 -70.96 -1.13 17.63
N GLN A 255 -69.97 -1.76 18.28
CA GLN A 255 -70.15 -2.37 19.60
C GLN A 255 -70.50 -1.31 20.66
N GLY A 256 -69.87 -0.15 20.63
CA GLY A 256 -70.18 0.98 21.50
C GLY A 256 -71.61 1.48 21.29
N ARG A 257 -72.07 1.57 20.04
CA ARG A 257 -73.46 1.91 19.70
C ARG A 257 -74.43 0.86 20.25
N ARG A 258 -74.16 -0.43 20.04
CA ARG A 258 -74.99 -1.52 20.58
C ARG A 258 -75.07 -1.48 22.10
N LYS A 259 -73.95 -1.31 22.80
CA LYS A 259 -73.93 -1.17 24.27
C LYS A 259 -74.73 0.04 24.74
N ARG A 260 -74.60 1.20 24.08
CA ARG A 260 -75.41 2.39 24.41
C ARG A 260 -76.90 2.15 24.18
N GLU A 261 -77.27 1.45 23.12
CA GLU A 261 -78.66 1.06 22.88
C GLU A 261 -79.17 0.09 23.95
N GLU A 262 -78.37 -0.89 24.36
CA GLU A 262 -78.70 -1.81 25.46
C GLU A 262 -78.83 -1.09 26.80
N GLU A 263 -77.89 -0.21 27.15
CA GLU A 263 -77.94 0.63 28.35
C GLU A 263 -79.18 1.55 28.34
N GLN A 264 -79.54 2.11 27.19
CA GLN A 264 -80.77 2.90 27.04
C GLN A 264 -82.02 2.03 27.30
N ARG A 265 -82.06 0.81 26.75
CA ARG A 265 -83.17 -0.13 26.99
C ARG A 265 -83.26 -0.53 28.47
N GLU A 266 -82.13 -0.82 29.11
CA GLU A 266 -82.07 -1.14 30.54
C GLU A 266 -82.51 0.06 31.40
N LEU A 267 -82.05 1.27 31.07
CA LEU A 267 -82.45 2.48 31.78
C LEU A 267 -83.95 2.76 31.62
N GLU A 268 -84.50 2.56 30.42
CA GLU A 268 -85.94 2.65 30.18
C GLU A 268 -86.71 1.61 30.99
N GLU A 269 -86.22 0.37 31.08
CA GLU A 269 -86.82 -0.68 31.89
C GLU A 269 -86.79 -0.32 33.38
N ARG A 270 -85.62 0.07 33.92
CA ARG A 270 -85.48 0.55 35.30
C ARG A 270 -86.39 1.74 35.59
N ARG A 271 -86.53 2.67 34.64
CA ARG A 271 -87.44 3.81 34.76
C ARG A 271 -88.90 3.33 34.81
N ARG A 272 -89.29 2.37 33.96
CA ARG A 272 -90.63 1.76 34.00
C ARG A 272 -90.88 1.08 35.35
N GLU A 273 -89.93 0.31 35.86
CA GLU A 273 -90.03 -0.33 37.18
C GLU A 273 -90.14 0.69 38.31
N ALA A 274 -89.30 1.73 38.31
CA ALA A 274 -89.37 2.82 39.27
C ALA A 274 -90.73 3.52 39.22
N THR A 275 -91.28 3.79 38.03
CA THR A 275 -92.63 4.38 37.90
C THR A 275 -93.72 3.47 38.47
N LYS A 276 -93.61 2.13 38.30
CA LYS A 276 -94.51 1.16 38.94
C LYS A 276 -94.36 1.19 40.46
N GLY A 277 -93.13 1.30 40.97
CA GLY A 277 -92.83 1.45 42.39
C GLY A 277 -93.45 2.72 42.98
N ILE A 278 -93.24 3.87 42.34
CA ILE A 278 -93.82 5.16 42.73
C ILE A 278 -95.35 5.07 42.78
N LYS A 279 -96.00 4.48 41.76
CA LYS A 279 -97.46 4.27 41.75
C LYS A 279 -97.95 3.50 42.99
N ARG A 280 -97.29 2.40 43.34
CA ARG A 280 -97.62 1.63 44.55
C ARG A 280 -97.45 2.43 45.85
N PHE A 281 -96.40 3.26 45.94
CA PHE A 281 -96.19 4.13 47.09
C PHE A 281 -97.26 5.21 47.18
N THR A 282 -97.60 5.86 46.06
CA THR A 282 -98.66 6.87 46.03
C THR A 282 -100.02 6.29 46.40
N GLU A 283 -100.34 5.08 45.93
CA GLU A 283 -101.58 4.37 46.30
C GLU A 283 -101.63 4.04 47.80
N ARG A 284 -100.51 3.56 48.37
CA ARG A 284 -100.42 3.27 49.81
C ARG A 284 -100.57 4.54 50.65
N ASP A 285 -99.90 5.62 50.26
CA ASP A 285 -99.97 6.88 50.99
C ASP A 285 -101.35 7.52 50.87
N LEU A 286 -101.99 7.43 49.70
CA LEU A 286 -103.38 7.82 49.52
C LEU A 286 -104.30 7.04 50.47
N HIS A 287 -104.17 5.71 50.52
CA HIS A 287 -104.94 4.88 51.44
C HIS A 287 -104.70 5.24 52.92
N LYS A 288 -103.46 5.57 53.31
CA LYS A 288 -103.16 6.06 54.68
C LYS A 288 -103.80 7.41 54.96
N VAL A 289 -103.81 8.32 53.99
CA VAL A 289 -104.44 9.64 54.10
C VAL A 289 -105.96 9.49 54.21
N GLU A 290 -106.57 8.65 53.39
CA GLU A 290 -107.99 8.31 53.45
C GLU A 290 -108.37 7.70 54.81
N ALA A 291 -107.58 6.75 55.32
CA ALA A 291 -107.80 6.18 56.65
C ALA A 291 -107.72 7.24 57.77
N LYS A 292 -106.72 8.14 57.72
CA LYS A 292 -106.62 9.26 58.68
C LYS A 292 -107.80 10.23 58.56
N LEU A 293 -108.28 10.48 57.34
CA LEU A 293 -109.45 11.33 57.11
C LEU A 293 -110.70 10.71 57.73
N HIS A 294 -110.92 9.40 57.52
CA HIS A 294 -112.01 8.67 58.15
C HIS A 294 -111.91 8.66 59.68
N GLU A 295 -110.72 8.44 60.24
CA GLU A 295 -110.51 8.53 61.68
C GLU A 295 -110.83 9.94 62.21
N LYS A 296 -110.40 10.99 61.50
CA LYS A 296 -110.72 12.37 61.87
C LYS A 296 -112.22 12.63 61.82
N GLN A 297 -112.92 12.14 60.80
CA GLN A 297 -114.38 12.26 60.70
C GLN A 297 -115.10 11.51 61.82
N LEU A 298 -114.62 10.33 62.23
CA LEU A 298 -115.16 9.59 63.37
C LEU A 298 -114.96 10.37 64.67
N ARG A 299 -113.75 10.90 64.92
CA ARG A 299 -113.47 11.77 66.07
C ARG A 299 -114.35 13.00 66.08
N GLU A 300 -114.56 13.64 64.94
CA GLU A 300 -115.45 14.80 64.82
C GLU A 300 -116.91 14.43 65.09
N LYS A 301 -117.38 13.25 64.65
CA LYS A 301 -118.71 12.73 64.99
C LYS A 301 -118.82 12.43 66.48
N GLU A 302 -117.81 11.80 67.09
CA GLU A 302 -117.75 11.57 68.53
C GLU A 302 -117.75 12.89 69.32
N GLU A 303 -117.02 13.90 68.87
CA GLU A 303 -117.03 15.24 69.48
C GLU A 303 -118.39 15.91 69.32
N LYS A 304 -119.02 15.82 68.15
CA LYS A 304 -120.40 16.29 67.94
C LYS A 304 -121.38 15.54 68.84
N GLU A 305 -121.21 14.25 69.05
CA GLU A 305 -122.03 13.50 70.01
C GLU A 305 -121.75 13.90 71.46
N ARG A 306 -120.48 14.10 71.85
CA ARG A 306 -120.12 14.63 73.17
C ARG A 306 -120.75 16.01 73.39
N GLN A 307 -120.68 16.89 72.40
CA GLN A 307 -121.32 18.20 72.43
C GLN A 307 -122.84 18.07 72.53
N LYS A 308 -123.48 17.16 71.78
CA LYS A 308 -124.92 16.88 71.91
C LYS A 308 -125.27 16.38 73.32
N ARG A 309 -124.51 15.45 73.90
CA ARG A 309 -124.70 14.98 75.28
C ARG A 309 -124.59 16.12 76.29
N ILE A 310 -123.61 17.01 76.12
CA ILE A 310 -123.44 18.20 76.95
C ILE A 310 -124.64 19.15 76.80
N THR A 311 -125.12 19.40 75.58
CA THR A 311 -126.29 20.27 75.36
C THR A 311 -127.59 19.69 75.92
N VAL A 312 -127.76 18.36 75.92
CA VAL A 312 -128.91 17.69 76.55
C VAL A 312 -128.83 17.81 78.08
N GLN A 313 -127.65 17.55 78.67
CA GLN A 313 -127.44 17.70 80.11
C GLN A 313 -127.61 19.14 80.61
N LEU A 314 -127.30 20.14 79.77
CA LEU A 314 -127.53 21.55 80.07
C LEU A 314 -129.00 21.97 79.95
N LYS A 315 -129.77 21.37 79.02
CA LYS A 315 -131.22 21.63 78.90
C LYS A 315 -132.06 20.99 80.01
N GLU A 316 -131.58 19.91 80.63
CA GLU A 316 -132.27 19.21 81.73
C GLU A 316 -132.07 19.88 83.11
N LYS A 317 -131.08 20.76 83.26
CA LYS A 317 -130.73 21.39 84.55
C LYS A 317 -131.07 22.88 84.63
N VAL A 318 -132.20 23.27 84.03
CA VAL A 318 -132.86 24.56 84.26
C VAL A 318 -134.26 24.31 84.80
N ASP A 319 -134.34 23.90 86.06
CA ASP A 319 -135.32 24.39 87.05
C ASP A 319 -135.03 23.72 88.40
N GLY A 320 -134.72 24.52 89.43
CA GLY A 320 -134.30 23.97 90.72
C GLY A 320 -133.81 25.00 91.72
N HIS A 321 -134.76 25.73 92.29
CA HIS A 321 -134.67 26.59 93.47
C HIS A 321 -133.86 25.96 94.63
N VAL A 322 -132.83 26.65 95.16
CA VAL A 322 -132.31 26.37 96.52
C VAL A 322 -131.92 27.65 97.28
N SER A 323 -132.52 27.72 98.47
CA SER A 323 -132.47 28.72 99.51
C SER A 323 -131.08 29.03 100.07
N ARG A 324 -130.90 30.29 100.49
CA ARG A 324 -129.68 30.89 101.01
C ARG A 324 -129.59 30.67 102.52
N ASP A 325 -128.84 29.65 102.93
CA ASP A 325 -128.56 29.35 104.34
C ASP A 325 -127.44 30.27 104.89
N PRO A 326 -127.73 31.16 105.86
CA PRO A 326 -126.77 32.12 106.43
C PRO A 326 -125.65 31.48 107.25
N SER A 327 -125.73 30.19 107.59
CA SER A 327 -124.75 29.51 108.44
C SER A 327 -123.53 28.94 107.68
N ARG A 328 -123.44 29.14 106.36
CA ARG A 328 -122.30 28.65 105.53
C ARG A 328 -120.99 29.39 105.81
N LEU A 329 -121.03 30.60 106.37
CA LEU A 329 -119.83 31.43 106.54
C LEU A 329 -118.84 30.91 107.58
N THR A 330 -119.25 30.01 108.49
CA THR A 330 -118.41 29.50 109.59
C THR A 330 -118.00 28.03 109.41
N ARG A 331 -118.24 27.41 108.24
CA ARG A 331 -117.87 26.01 107.95
C ARG A 331 -116.67 25.90 106.98
N PRO A 332 -115.62 25.13 107.34
CA PRO A 332 -114.46 24.92 106.47
C PRO A 332 -114.82 24.25 105.14
N THR A 333 -114.21 24.71 104.05
CA THR A 333 -114.42 24.18 102.68
C THR A 333 -113.89 22.75 102.57
N ARG A 334 -114.47 21.90 101.69
CA ARG A 334 -114.00 20.50 101.49
C ARG A 334 -112.48 20.39 101.23
N GLY A 335 -111.90 21.32 100.47
CA GLY A 335 -110.45 21.38 100.26
C GLY A 335 -109.65 21.73 101.52
N TRP A 336 -110.25 22.39 102.51
CA TRP A 336 -109.67 22.65 103.83
C TRP A 336 -109.82 21.44 104.77
N GLN A 337 -110.90 20.67 104.64
CA GLN A 337 -111.09 19.39 105.35
C GLN A 337 -110.13 18.30 104.87
N GLU A 338 -109.77 18.30 103.57
CA GLU A 338 -108.72 17.44 103.02
C GLU A 338 -107.31 17.82 103.52
N ARG A 339 -107.06 19.12 103.74
CA ARG A 339 -105.77 19.60 104.27
C ARG A 339 -105.58 19.42 105.79
N MET A 340 -106.67 19.26 106.55
CA MET A 340 -106.64 19.13 108.02
C MET A 340 -106.77 17.69 108.54
N LYS A 341 -106.87 16.68 107.67
CA LYS A 341 -106.76 15.27 108.09
C LYS A 341 -105.29 14.84 108.14
N HIS A 342 -104.71 14.89 109.35
CA HIS A 342 -103.39 14.36 109.67
C HIS A 342 -103.35 12.82 109.58
N VAL A 343 -102.48 12.28 108.71
CA VAL A 343 -101.88 10.94 108.86
C VAL A 343 -100.37 11.05 108.60
N ARG A 344 -99.65 10.33 109.48
CA ARG A 344 -98.22 10.24 109.81
C ARG A 344 -97.22 9.86 108.70
N PRO A 345 -95.89 9.94 108.99
CA PRO A 345 -94.81 9.66 108.05
C PRO A 345 -94.37 8.17 108.05
N SER A 346 -94.34 7.55 106.86
CA SER A 346 -93.69 6.27 106.51
C SER A 346 -94.08 5.97 105.06
N GLY A 347 -93.27 5.51 104.10
CA GLY A 347 -91.91 5.02 104.01
C GLY A 347 -91.73 4.45 102.59
N GLY A 348 -90.52 4.59 102.04
CA GLY A 348 -89.90 3.87 100.90
C GLY A 348 -90.71 3.12 99.82
N GLY A 349 -90.57 3.60 98.57
CA GLY A 349 -90.18 2.79 97.39
C GLY A 349 -91.26 2.47 96.32
N PRO A 350 -90.88 2.03 95.09
CA PRO A 350 -89.57 2.09 94.42
C PRO A 350 -89.54 2.98 93.16
N VAL A 351 -88.37 3.57 92.94
CA VAL A 351 -87.91 4.12 91.65
C VAL A 351 -87.85 3.00 90.62
N LEU A 352 -88.61 3.12 89.52
CA LEU A 352 -88.47 2.25 88.35
C LEU A 352 -88.00 3.08 87.14
N GLN A 353 -86.68 3.04 86.97
CA GLN A 353 -85.93 3.00 85.71
C GLN A 353 -86.07 4.19 84.74
N MET A 354 -85.16 5.17 84.90
CA MET A 354 -84.76 6.07 83.82
C MET A 354 -83.99 5.27 82.74
N PHE A 355 -84.52 5.21 81.53
CA PHE A 355 -83.74 4.76 80.37
C PHE A 355 -82.83 5.90 79.88
N HIS A 356 -81.53 5.63 79.79
CA HIS A 356 -80.60 6.52 79.12
C HIS A 356 -80.94 6.59 77.62
N ARG A 357 -80.91 7.79 77.04
CA ARG A 357 -81.08 7.99 75.59
C ARG A 357 -79.95 7.28 74.85
N ALA A 358 -80.27 6.30 74.02
CA ALA A 358 -79.32 5.73 73.08
C ALA A 358 -78.85 6.83 72.10
N VAL A 359 -77.55 7.00 71.96
CA VAL A 359 -76.95 7.88 70.95
C VAL A 359 -77.15 7.22 69.58
N PRO A 360 -77.83 7.86 68.62
CA PRO A 360 -77.99 7.31 67.28
C PRO A 360 -76.63 7.09 66.60
N THR A 361 -76.52 6.02 65.81
CA THR A 361 -75.27 5.58 65.15
C THR A 361 -74.60 6.65 64.28
N TRP A 362 -75.33 7.64 63.77
CA TRP A 362 -74.77 8.76 63.00
C TRP A 362 -74.05 9.83 63.85
N ARG A 363 -74.02 9.69 65.18
CA ARG A 363 -73.22 10.52 66.10
C ARG A 363 -72.04 9.79 66.75
N GLN A 364 -71.70 8.58 66.30
CA GLN A 364 -70.44 7.93 66.70
C GLN A 364 -69.29 8.44 65.81
N GLY A 365 -68.46 9.36 66.33
CA GLY A 365 -67.25 9.83 65.65
C GLY A 365 -67.03 11.35 65.59
N LEU A 366 -67.76 12.14 66.38
CA LEU A 366 -67.44 13.54 66.67
C LEU A 366 -66.87 13.68 68.09
#